data_AF-A0A6A3R9B3-F1
#
_entry.id   AF-A0A6A3R9B3-F1
#
_cell.length_a   1.000
_cell.length_b   1.000
_cell.length_c   1.000
_cell.angle_alpha   90.00
_cell.angle_beta   90.00
_cell.angle_gamma   90.00
#
_symmetry.space_group_name_H-M   'P 1'
#
loop_
_entity.id
_entity.type
_entity.pdbx_description
1 polymer ?
#
loop_
_entity_poly.entity_id
_entity_poly.type
_entity_poly.pdbx_seq_one_letter_code
_entity_poly.pdbx_strand_id
1 'polypeptide(L)'
;MFNPENGVRLVDGQYVNHFPNHYELTRKDLMVKNIKRYKKEMLSVATGSSSSSSSTNATSDAISALGAPPSTEALDFLPTTYTLPADYSLFVEEFRRNPNVIWIMKPCSKAQGKGIFIINKLSQTKKWANQRWTNMPIKEGYVVSRYIENLCLSEARNSI
;
A
#
# COMPACT_ATOMS: atom_id res chain seq x y z
N MET A 1 15.96 9.44 -12.74
CA MET A 1 16.34 10.87 -12.63
C MET A 1 17.13 11.10 -11.35
N PHE A 2 16.63 10.74 -10.18
CA PHE A 2 17.33 10.93 -8.89
C PHE A 2 18.29 9.80 -8.48
N ASN A 3 18.60 8.86 -9.38
CA ASN A 3 19.50 7.76 -9.07
C ASN A 3 20.96 8.24 -9.29
N PRO A 4 21.85 8.20 -8.29
CA PRO A 4 23.23 8.68 -8.43
C PRO A 4 24.01 7.95 -9.54
N GLU A 5 23.66 6.68 -9.80
CA GLU A 5 24.24 5.87 -10.89
C GLU A 5 23.86 6.36 -12.29
N ASN A 6 22.80 7.16 -12.44
CA ASN A 6 22.36 7.66 -13.75
C ASN A 6 23.22 8.84 -14.24
N GLY A 7 24.16 9.34 -13.42
CA GLY A 7 25.11 10.39 -13.81
C GLY A 7 24.54 11.79 -14.00
N VAL A 8 23.23 11.99 -13.80
CA VAL A 8 22.56 13.29 -13.97
C VAL A 8 22.50 14.02 -12.64
N ARG A 9 23.43 14.95 -12.42
CA ARG A 9 23.41 15.88 -11.29
C ARG A 9 22.89 17.23 -11.78
N LEU A 10 21.89 17.77 -11.10
CA LEU A 10 21.35 19.10 -11.41
C LEU A 10 22.40 20.17 -11.05
N VAL A 11 22.48 21.21 -11.86
CA VAL A 11 23.31 22.39 -11.64
C VAL A 11 22.62 23.31 -10.63
N ASP A 12 23.39 24.09 -9.88
CA ASP A 12 22.87 25.08 -8.94
C ASP A 12 21.86 26.02 -9.64
N GLY A 13 20.70 26.22 -9.03
CA GLY A 13 19.57 26.99 -9.60
C GLY A 13 18.60 26.19 -10.47
N GLN A 14 18.86 24.91 -10.73
CA GLN A 14 17.89 24.02 -11.39
C GLN A 14 16.95 23.36 -10.37
N TYR A 15 15.66 23.36 -10.66
CA TYR A 15 14.62 22.76 -9.82
C TYR A 15 13.85 21.71 -10.60
N VAL A 16 13.38 20.67 -9.90
CA VAL A 16 12.53 19.61 -10.46
C VAL A 16 11.29 19.48 -9.59
N ASN A 17 10.11 19.39 -10.20
CA ASN A 17 8.83 19.25 -9.50
C ASN A 17 8.56 17.82 -8.98
N HIS A 18 9.61 17.06 -8.70
CA HIS A 18 9.53 15.71 -8.16
C HIS A 18 10.56 15.56 -7.08
N PHE A 19 10.14 14.96 -5.97
CA PHE A 19 11.06 14.61 -4.91
C PHE A 19 11.72 13.25 -5.22
N PRO A 20 13.01 13.08 -4.86
CA PRO A 20 13.61 11.77 -4.73
C PRO A 20 12.70 10.87 -3.87
N ASN A 21 12.60 9.59 -4.22
CA ASN A 21 11.78 8.61 -3.50
C ASN A 21 10.28 8.91 -3.36
N HIS A 22 9.71 9.84 -4.15
CA HIS A 22 8.26 10.11 -4.14
C HIS A 22 7.39 8.85 -4.35
N TYR A 23 7.95 7.82 -4.99
CA TYR A 23 7.31 6.53 -5.24
C TYR A 23 6.92 5.78 -3.96
N GLU A 24 7.50 6.12 -2.80
CA GLU A 24 7.12 5.56 -1.49
C GLU A 24 5.66 5.84 -1.10
N LEU A 25 5.11 6.97 -1.55
CA LEU A 25 3.71 7.33 -1.32
C LEU A 25 2.85 7.23 -2.58
N THR A 26 3.42 7.36 -3.78
CA THR A 26 2.62 7.34 -5.01
C THR A 26 2.39 5.93 -5.56
N ARG A 27 3.22 4.94 -5.20
CA ARG A 27 2.99 3.54 -5.58
C ARG A 27 2.09 2.83 -4.57
N LYS A 28 1.18 2.00 -5.08
CA LYS A 28 0.13 1.37 -4.27
C LYS A 28 0.68 0.39 -3.24
N ASP A 29 1.69 -0.39 -3.60
CA ASP A 29 2.35 -1.36 -2.72
C ASP A 29 3.13 -0.67 -1.60
N LEU A 30 3.90 0.36 -1.93
CA LEU A 30 4.70 1.10 -0.95
C LEU A 30 3.84 1.95 -0.02
N MET A 31 2.80 2.61 -0.54
CA MET A 31 1.82 3.32 0.28
C MET A 31 1.21 2.39 1.34
N VAL A 32 0.74 1.21 0.93
CA VAL A 32 0.14 0.23 1.86
C VAL A 32 1.16 -0.23 2.90
N LYS A 33 2.40 -0.52 2.49
CA LYS A 33 3.46 -0.91 3.42
C LYS A 33 3.78 0.20 4.44
N ASN A 34 3.91 1.43 3.96
CA ASN A 34 4.23 2.59 4.81
C ASN A 34 3.12 2.88 5.81
N ILE A 35 1.85 2.83 5.39
CA ILE A 35 0.73 3.06 6.32
C ILE A 35 0.61 1.90 7.32
N LYS A 36 0.79 0.64 6.89
CA LYS A 36 0.83 -0.51 7.81
C LYS A 36 1.97 -0.39 8.83
N ARG A 37 3.15 0.03 8.38
CA ARG A 37 4.32 0.28 9.25
C ARG A 37 4.01 1.36 10.28
N TYR A 38 3.48 2.50 9.83
CA TYR A 38 3.08 3.60 10.71
C TYR A 38 2.03 3.16 11.74
N LYS A 39 0.99 2.42 11.30
CA LYS A 39 -0.04 1.86 12.21
C LYS A 39 0.58 0.97 13.28
N LYS A 40 1.50 0.08 12.89
CA LYS A 40 2.19 -0.82 13.82
C LYS A 40 3.06 -0.05 14.82
N GLU A 41 3.80 0.96 14.36
CA GLU A 41 4.64 1.81 15.20
C GLU A 41 3.78 2.56 16.23
N MET A 42 2.69 3.21 15.82
CA MET A 42 1.76 3.90 16.73
C MET A 42 1.14 2.95 17.77
N LEU A 43 0.73 1.75 17.36
CA LEU A 43 0.22 0.72 18.28
C LEU A 43 1.29 0.25 19.27
N SER A 44 2.54 0.06 18.81
CA SER A 44 3.64 -0.38 19.66
C SER A 44 4.02 0.66 20.72
N VAL A 45 3.96 1.95 20.36
CA VAL A 45 4.16 3.07 21.29
C VAL A 45 3.02 3.12 22.33
N ALA A 46 1.77 2.89 21.92
CA ALA A 46 0.63 2.81 22.84
C ALA A 46 0.69 1.62 23.80
N THR A 47 1.33 0.51 23.40
CA THR A 47 1.36 -0.75 24.17
C THR A 47 2.64 -0.94 25.00
N GLY A 48 3.64 -0.04 24.89
CA GLY A 48 4.84 -0.05 25.75
C GLY A 48 5.86 -1.17 25.49
N SER A 49 5.76 -1.88 24.36
CA SER A 49 6.68 -2.99 24.03
C SER A 49 7.81 -2.52 23.11
N SER A 50 8.91 -2.05 23.71
CA SER A 50 10.13 -1.66 23.00
C SER A 50 10.84 -2.87 22.38
N SER A 51 10.75 -3.05 21.06
CA SER A 51 11.74 -3.86 20.32
C SER A 51 12.31 -3.05 19.14
N SER A 52 13.52 -2.58 19.37
CA SER A 52 14.37 -1.80 18.47
C SER A 52 14.88 -2.61 17.29
N SER A 53 14.74 -2.08 16.07
CA SER A 53 15.71 -2.30 14.98
C SER A 53 15.86 -1.01 14.16
N SER A 54 16.90 -0.27 14.51
CA SER A 54 17.51 0.91 13.88
C SER A 54 17.62 0.84 12.35
N SER A 55 17.41 1.93 11.60
CA SER A 55 18.46 2.95 11.39
C SER A 55 17.97 4.38 11.05
N THR A 56 18.59 5.33 11.77
CA THR A 56 19.00 6.73 11.46
C THR A 56 17.98 7.89 11.32
N ASN A 57 17.94 8.66 12.41
CA ASN A 57 18.24 10.09 12.58
C ASN A 57 17.25 11.20 12.16
N ALA A 58 16.91 11.99 13.19
CA ALA A 58 16.48 13.40 13.21
C ALA A 58 15.05 13.71 12.74
N THR A 59 14.09 13.68 13.68
CA THR A 59 12.88 14.55 13.81
C THR A 59 11.94 14.09 14.94
N SER A 60 12.44 13.37 15.96
CA SER A 60 11.60 12.82 17.05
C SER A 60 10.99 13.88 17.98
N ASP A 61 11.44 15.13 17.93
CA ASP A 61 11.14 16.10 18.99
C ASP A 61 10.01 17.07 18.64
N ALA A 62 9.45 17.04 17.43
CA ALA A 62 8.38 17.93 17.00
C ALA A 62 6.96 17.33 17.11
N ILE A 63 6.83 16.00 17.26
CA ILE A 63 5.51 15.33 17.23
C ILE A 63 4.92 15.15 18.64
N SER A 64 5.72 15.27 19.70
CA SER A 64 5.25 15.17 21.09
C SER A 64 4.49 16.41 21.59
N ALA A 65 4.44 17.50 20.81
CA ALA A 65 3.83 18.78 21.22
C ALA A 65 2.35 18.95 20.79
N LEU A 66 1.79 18.05 19.99
CA LEU A 66 0.36 18.04 19.66
C LEU A 66 -0.31 16.92 20.48
N GLY A 67 -0.99 17.32 21.55
CA GLY A 67 -1.50 16.44 22.60
C GLY A 67 -2.31 15.23 22.10
N ALA A 68 -2.14 14.14 22.85
CA ALA A 68 -2.72 12.80 22.68
C ALA A 68 -2.16 11.98 21.50
N PRO A 69 -1.83 10.69 21.70
CA PRO A 69 -1.57 9.79 20.58
C PRO A 69 -2.81 9.82 19.67
N PRO A 70 -2.67 10.06 18.35
CA PRO A 70 -3.81 9.99 17.45
C PRO A 70 -4.47 8.63 17.66
N SER A 71 -5.77 8.63 17.96
CA SER A 71 -6.51 7.39 18.20
C SER A 71 -6.29 6.47 17.01
N THR A 72 -6.15 5.17 17.26
CA THR A 72 -5.94 4.15 16.22
C THR A 72 -7.03 4.13 15.16
N GLU A 73 -8.16 4.79 15.44
CA GLU A 73 -9.30 5.06 14.56
C GLU A 73 -8.95 6.00 13.40
N ALA A 74 -7.93 6.86 13.54
CA ALA A 74 -7.49 7.76 12.46
C ALA A 74 -6.95 7.01 11.22
N LEU A 75 -6.71 5.70 11.31
CA LEU A 75 -6.22 4.84 10.21
C LEU A 75 -7.26 3.81 9.73
N ASP A 76 -8.53 3.95 10.10
CA ASP A 76 -9.62 3.04 9.65
C ASP A 76 -10.14 3.37 8.23
N PHE A 77 -9.59 4.40 7.60
CA PHE A 77 -9.93 4.75 6.21
C PHE A 77 -9.34 3.78 5.18
N LEU A 78 -8.37 2.94 5.57
CA LEU A 78 -7.75 1.98 4.65
C LEU A 78 -8.52 0.66 4.61
N PRO A 79 -9.09 0.29 3.45
CA PRO A 79 -9.67 -1.04 3.30
C PRO A 79 -8.61 -2.13 3.50
N THR A 80 -9.05 -3.30 3.97
CA THR A 80 -8.18 -4.49 4.10
C THR A 80 -7.46 -4.76 2.79
N THR A 81 -6.13 -4.75 2.83
CA THR A 81 -5.29 -4.78 1.64
C THR A 81 -4.10 -5.73 1.78
N TYR A 82 -3.75 -6.44 0.71
CA TYR A 82 -2.68 -7.44 0.60
C TYR A 82 -1.85 -7.23 -0.67
N THR A 83 -0.56 -7.55 -0.64
CA THR A 83 0.35 -7.43 -1.80
C THR A 83 0.65 -8.80 -2.38
N LEU A 84 0.22 -9.10 -3.59
CA LEU A 84 0.47 -10.38 -4.26
C LEU A 84 1.75 -10.33 -5.14
N PRO A 85 2.55 -11.41 -5.16
CA PRO A 85 2.30 -12.72 -4.53
C PRO A 85 2.72 -12.85 -3.06
N ALA A 86 3.40 -11.85 -2.47
CA ALA A 86 4.00 -11.94 -1.13
C ALA A 86 3.01 -12.31 -0.01
N ASP A 87 1.81 -11.73 -0.03
CA ASP A 87 0.76 -11.91 0.97
C ASP A 87 -0.34 -12.88 0.49
N TYR A 88 -0.05 -13.78 -0.47
CA TYR A 88 -1.07 -14.66 -1.06
C TYR A 88 -1.75 -15.57 -0.04
N SER A 89 -0.99 -16.17 0.88
CA SER A 89 -1.53 -17.04 1.94
C SER A 89 -2.50 -16.28 2.85
N LEU A 90 -2.10 -15.10 3.33
CA LEU A 90 -2.93 -14.22 4.17
C LEU A 90 -4.21 -13.80 3.44
N PHE A 91 -4.12 -13.48 2.15
CA PHE A 91 -5.29 -13.17 1.34
C PHE A 91 -6.24 -14.37 1.21
N VAL A 92 -5.71 -15.58 0.99
CA VAL A 92 -6.52 -16.81 0.88
C VAL A 92 -7.27 -17.09 2.18
N GLU A 93 -6.62 -16.91 3.33
CA GLU A 93 -7.24 -17.06 4.66
C GLU A 93 -8.40 -16.08 4.84
N GLU A 94 -8.17 -14.79 4.55
CA GLU A 94 -9.21 -13.77 4.67
C GLU A 94 -10.36 -13.99 3.68
N PHE A 95 -10.06 -14.45 2.47
CA PHE A 95 -11.06 -14.80 1.47
C PHE A 95 -11.94 -15.97 1.93
N ARG A 96 -11.36 -16.98 2.58
CA ARG A 96 -12.12 -18.12 3.14
C ARG A 96 -12.97 -17.71 4.34
N ARG A 97 -12.49 -16.76 5.14
CA ARG A 97 -13.24 -16.19 6.27
C ARG A 97 -14.49 -15.46 5.80
N ASN A 98 -14.38 -14.71 4.71
CA ASN A 98 -15.46 -13.87 4.16
C ASN A 98 -15.60 -14.06 2.64
N PRO A 99 -16.21 -15.17 2.15
CA PRO A 99 -16.27 -15.48 0.72
C PRO A 99 -17.18 -14.55 -0.09
N ASN A 100 -18.10 -13.83 0.57
CA ASN A 100 -19.04 -12.92 -0.08
C ASN A 100 -18.44 -11.54 -0.35
N VAL A 101 -17.24 -11.25 0.14
CA VAL A 101 -16.60 -9.95 -0.03
C VAL A 101 -16.05 -9.81 -1.45
N ILE A 102 -16.39 -8.70 -2.09
CA ILE A 102 -15.81 -8.31 -3.37
C ILE A 102 -14.43 -7.69 -3.13
N TRP A 103 -13.46 -8.04 -3.97
CA TRP A 103 -12.11 -7.48 -3.91
C TRP A 103 -11.74 -6.83 -5.23
N ILE A 104 -10.86 -5.83 -5.16
CA ILE A 104 -10.31 -5.14 -6.32
C ILE A 104 -8.81 -5.37 -6.42
N MET A 105 -8.38 -5.88 -7.55
CA MET A 105 -6.97 -6.08 -7.89
C MET A 105 -6.45 -4.87 -8.65
N LYS A 106 -5.35 -4.31 -8.17
CA LYS A 106 -4.71 -3.13 -8.77
C LYS A 106 -3.23 -3.42 -9.02
N PRO A 107 -2.70 -3.20 -10.22
CA PRO A 107 -1.26 -3.31 -10.48
C PRO A 107 -0.47 -2.27 -9.66
N CYS A 108 0.69 -2.64 -9.13
CA CYS A 108 1.47 -1.79 -8.22
C CYS A 108 1.98 -0.50 -8.87
N SER A 109 2.36 -0.58 -10.15
CA SER A 109 3.10 0.48 -10.85
C SER A 109 2.36 1.05 -12.07
N LYS A 110 1.07 0.76 -12.25
CA LYS A 110 0.26 1.31 -13.36
C LYS A 110 -0.79 2.31 -12.87
N ALA A 111 -1.22 3.17 -13.80
CA ALA A 111 -2.21 4.23 -13.60
C ALA A 111 -3.33 4.15 -14.66
N GLN A 112 -4.28 5.09 -14.61
CA GLN A 112 -5.41 5.23 -15.56
C GLN A 112 -6.39 4.05 -15.59
N GLY A 113 -6.49 3.27 -14.50
CA GLY A 113 -7.41 2.13 -14.43
C GLY A 113 -6.98 0.89 -15.23
N LYS A 114 -5.86 0.96 -15.96
CA LYS A 114 -5.40 -0.16 -16.81
C LYS A 114 -4.95 -1.35 -15.95
N GLY A 115 -5.53 -2.51 -16.21
CA GLY A 115 -5.21 -3.75 -15.50
C GLY A 115 -5.87 -3.86 -14.11
N ILE A 116 -6.81 -2.95 -13.77
CA ILE A 116 -7.67 -3.12 -12.60
C ILE A 116 -8.78 -4.11 -12.94
N PHE A 117 -9.06 -5.04 -12.03
CA PHE A 117 -10.19 -5.94 -12.17
C PHE A 117 -10.74 -6.32 -10.80
N ILE A 118 -12.02 -6.66 -10.78
CA ILE A 118 -12.73 -7.10 -9.58
C ILE A 118 -12.67 -8.62 -9.51
N ILE A 119 -12.50 -9.15 -8.30
CA ILE A 119 -12.55 -10.59 -8.03
C ILE A 119 -13.57 -10.90 -6.95
N ASN A 120 -14.29 -12.00 -7.15
CA ASN A 120 -15.25 -12.56 -6.20
C ASN A 120 -15.06 -14.07 -6.02
N LYS A 121 -14.11 -14.67 -6.74
CA LYS A 121 -13.81 -16.11 -6.70
C LYS A 121 -12.32 -16.31 -6.57
N LEU A 122 -11.89 -17.14 -5.62
CA LEU A 122 -10.48 -17.45 -5.39
C LEU A 122 -9.80 -18.07 -6.63
N SER A 123 -10.56 -18.74 -7.50
CA SER A 123 -10.03 -19.29 -8.76
C SER A 123 -9.39 -18.23 -9.66
N GLN A 124 -9.84 -16.98 -9.59
CA GLN A 124 -9.31 -15.87 -10.39
C GLN A 124 -7.91 -15.45 -9.94
N THR A 125 -7.50 -15.75 -8.69
CA THR A 125 -6.19 -15.39 -8.15
C THR A 125 -5.16 -16.51 -8.20
N LYS A 126 -5.51 -17.68 -8.76
CA LYS A 126 -4.60 -18.84 -8.86
C LYS A 126 -3.27 -18.52 -9.54
N LYS A 127 -3.24 -17.54 -10.45
CA LYS A 127 -2.01 -17.07 -11.11
C LYS A 127 -0.96 -16.57 -10.11
N TRP A 128 -1.37 -16.04 -8.95
CA TRP A 128 -0.47 -15.53 -7.91
C TRP A 128 -0.18 -16.54 -6.79
N ALA A 129 -0.70 -17.78 -6.89
CA ALA A 129 -0.55 -18.80 -5.86
C ALA A 129 0.84 -19.46 -5.83
N ASN A 130 1.51 -19.54 -6.98
CA ASN A 130 2.77 -20.26 -7.09
C ASN A 130 3.94 -19.39 -6.64
N GLN A 131 4.54 -19.72 -5.49
CA GLN A 131 5.74 -19.08 -4.96
C GLN A 131 6.96 -19.22 -5.88
N ARG A 132 6.93 -20.14 -6.86
CA ARG A 132 7.96 -20.24 -7.93
C ARG A 132 8.07 -18.97 -8.79
N TRP A 133 7.09 -18.07 -8.70
CA TRP A 133 7.14 -16.77 -9.35
C TRP A 133 8.13 -15.81 -8.69
N THR A 134 8.72 -16.12 -7.53
CA THR A 134 9.85 -15.34 -6.96
C THR A 134 11.10 -15.39 -7.84
N ASN A 135 11.24 -16.43 -8.67
CA ASN A 135 12.41 -16.64 -9.55
C ASN A 135 12.14 -16.38 -11.04
N MET A 136 10.92 -15.95 -11.37
CA MET A 136 10.60 -15.44 -12.71
C MET A 136 10.51 -13.92 -12.62
N PRO A 137 10.97 -13.16 -13.62
CA PRO A 137 10.81 -11.72 -13.62
C PRO A 137 9.30 -11.38 -13.66
N ILE A 138 8.66 -11.26 -12.50
CA ILE A 138 7.26 -10.82 -12.39
C ILE A 138 7.24 -9.41 -12.96
N LYS A 139 6.71 -9.29 -14.18
CA LYS A 139 6.52 -8.01 -14.85
C LYS A 139 5.63 -7.07 -14.02
N GLU A 140 4.67 -7.57 -13.23
CA GLU A 140 3.69 -6.72 -12.54
C GLU A 140 3.18 -7.35 -11.22
N GLY A 141 3.62 -6.80 -10.08
CA GLY A 141 3.02 -7.08 -8.77
C GLY A 141 1.62 -6.46 -8.66
N TYR A 142 0.80 -7.01 -7.77
CA TYR A 142 -0.57 -6.54 -7.56
C TYR A 142 -0.87 -6.26 -6.09
N VAL A 143 -1.71 -5.26 -5.86
CA VAL A 143 -2.33 -4.96 -4.57
C VAL A 143 -3.80 -5.37 -4.64
N VAL A 144 -4.22 -6.22 -3.72
CA VAL A 144 -5.60 -6.65 -3.56
C VAL A 144 -6.19 -5.93 -2.38
N SER A 145 -7.26 -5.18 -2.60
CA SER A 145 -7.98 -4.42 -1.58
C SER A 145 -9.42 -4.87 -1.52
N ARG A 146 -10.03 -4.85 -0.34
CA ARG A 146 -11.49 -4.99 -0.22
C ARG A 146 -12.16 -3.89 -1.04
N TYR A 147 -13.19 -4.26 -1.80
CA TYR A 147 -14.00 -3.31 -2.56
C TYR A 147 -14.95 -2.59 -1.60
N ILE A 148 -15.07 -1.27 -1.75
CA ILE A 148 -15.97 -0.46 -0.93
C ILE A 148 -17.28 -0.37 -1.69
N GLU A 149 -18.25 -1.18 -1.27
CA GLU A 149 -19.57 -1.28 -1.91
C GLU A 149 -20.44 -0.05 -1.61
N ASN A 150 -20.31 0.50 -0.39
CA ASN A 150 -21.07 1.65 0.07
C ASN A 150 -20.37 2.97 -0.28
N LEU A 151 -20.08 3.19 -1.55
CA LEU A 151 -19.81 4.55 -2.01
C LEU A 151 -21.14 5.29 -1.95
N CYS A 152 -21.25 6.34 -1.12
CA CYS A 152 -22.48 7.12 -0.96
C CYS A 152 -23.06 7.46 -2.33
N LEU A 153 -24.12 6.76 -2.73
CA LEU A 153 -24.81 6.96 -4.00
C LEU A 153 -25.63 8.24 -3.87
N SER A 154 -24.97 9.39 -3.91
CA SER A 154 -25.61 10.59 -4.43
C SER A 154 -25.84 10.31 -5.92
N GLU A 155 -27.09 10.10 -6.29
CA GLU A 155 -27.63 10.10 -7.65
C GLU A 155 -26.75 10.87 -8.65
N ALA A 156 -25.89 10.17 -9.39
CA ALA A 156 -25.33 10.65 -10.66
C ALA A 156 -24.36 9.64 -11.27
N ARG A 157 -24.66 9.25 -12.52
CA ARG A 157 -23.73 8.84 -13.60
C ARG A 157 -23.19 7.40 -13.51
N ASN A 158 -23.37 6.50 -14.48
CA ASN A 158 -23.67 6.64 -15.90
C ASN A 158 -24.46 5.42 -16.40
N SER A 159 -25.56 5.67 -17.11
CA SER A 159 -25.98 4.81 -18.22
C SER A 159 -24.95 4.95 -19.34
N ILE A 160 -24.44 3.83 -19.83
CA ILE A 160 -23.96 3.67 -21.20
C ILE A 160 -24.77 2.52 -21.77
#